data_AF-A0A529LCI6-F1
#
_entry.id   AF-A0A529LCI6-F1
#
_cell.length_a   1.000
_cell.length_b   1.000
_cell.length_c   1.000
_cell.angle_alpha   90.00
_cell.angle_beta   90.00
_cell.angle_gamma   90.00
#
_symmetry.space_group_name_H-M   'P 1'
#
loop_
_entity.id
_entity.type
_entity.pdbx_description
1 polymer ?
#
loop_
_entity_poly.entity_id
_entity_poly.type
_entity_poly.pdbx_seq_one_letter_code
_entity_poly.pdbx_strand_id
1 'polypeptide(L)' 'MIETGIHYLDARGPDGMRLYAIGDVHGRHDLLAAMHRRIESELEYAPSSDWRIIHLGDYVDRGPDSKG' A
#
# COMPACT_ATOMS: atom_id res chain seq x y z
N MET A 1 -17.20 7.61 -29.26
CA MET A 1 -16.90 8.60 -28.21
C MET A 1 -15.65 8.12 -27.52
N ILE A 2 -14.54 8.84 -27.63
CA ILE A 2 -13.31 8.47 -26.92
C ILE A 2 -13.55 8.88 -25.48
N GLU A 3 -13.68 7.92 -24.56
CA GLU A 3 -13.63 8.23 -23.14
C GLU A 3 -12.28 8.91 -22.88
N THR A 4 -12.33 10.19 -22.55
CA THR A 4 -11.20 10.90 -21.99
C THR A 4 -10.90 10.26 -20.65
N GLY A 5 -10.04 9.25 -20.64
CA GLY A 5 -9.55 8.62 -19.43
C GLY A 5 -8.88 9.65 -18.52
N ILE A 6 -8.78 9.31 -17.24
CA ILE A 6 -8.04 10.15 -16.29
C ILE A 6 -6.58 10.16 -16.70
N HIS A 7 -6.02 11.34 -17.00
CA HIS A 7 -4.59 11.49 -17.20
C HIS A 7 -3.89 11.28 -15.85
N TYR A 8 -2.76 10.57 -15.82
CA TYR A 8 -2.12 10.20 -14.55
C TYR A 8 -1.68 11.42 -13.71
N LEU A 9 -1.47 12.58 -14.34
CA LEU A 9 -1.19 13.84 -13.63
C LEU A 9 -2.40 14.38 -12.85
N ASP A 10 -3.61 13.98 -13.22
CA ASP A 10 -4.85 14.39 -12.57
C ASP A 10 -5.36 13.31 -11.58
N ALA A 11 -4.72 12.14 -11.58
CA ALA A 11 -5.07 11.01 -10.73
C ALA A 11 -4.69 11.29 -9.28
N ARG A 12 -5.65 11.07 -8.38
CA ARG A 12 -5.49 11.24 -6.95
C ARG A 12 -6.39 10.27 -6.20
N GLY A 13 -6.03 9.97 -4.96
CA GLY A 13 -6.90 9.21 -4.07
C GLY A 13 -8.18 9.98 -3.74
N PRO A 14 -9.21 9.30 -3.19
CA PRO A 14 -10.39 9.97 -2.68
C PRO A 14 -10.03 11.06 -1.66
N ASP A 15 -10.78 12.17 -1.66
CA ASP A 15 -10.56 13.26 -0.72
C ASP A 15 -10.69 12.78 0.73
N GLY A 16 -9.77 13.21 1.59
CA GLY A 16 -9.77 12.87 3.02
C GLY A 16 -9.34 11.44 3.36
N MET A 17 -9.01 10.61 2.37
CA MET A 17 -8.55 9.24 2.59
C MET A 17 -7.03 9.14 2.60
N ARG A 18 -6.46 8.49 3.63
CA ARG A 18 -5.03 8.16 3.66
C ARG A 18 -4.79 6.81 2.97
N LEU A 19 -3.90 6.79 1.97
CA LEU A 19 -3.53 5.59 1.25
C LEU A 19 -2.07 5.21 1.54
N TYR A 20 -1.86 3.93 1.84
CA TYR A 20 -0.54 3.33 1.98
C TYR A 20 -0.32 2.34 0.85
N ALA A 21 0.51 2.69 -0.14
CA ALA A 21 0.87 1.80 -1.23
C ALA A 21 2.14 1.02 -0.89
N ILE A 22 2.02 -0.29 -0.72
CA ILE A 22 3.15 -1.20 -0.46
C ILE A 22 3.55 -1.86 -1.76
N GLY A 23 4.78 -1.61 -2.21
CA GLY A 23 5.36 -2.22 -3.41
C GLY A 23 5.76 -3.69 -3.21
N ASP A 24 6.60 -4.18 -4.10
CA ASP A 24 6.97 -5.60 -4.21
C ASP A 24 7.52 -6.17 -2.90
N VAL A 25 6.95 -7.29 -2.45
CA VAL A 25 7.33 -7.95 -1.19
C VAL A 25 8.39 -9.02 -1.43
N HIS A 26 8.30 -9.75 -2.55
CA HIS A 26 9.26 -10.78 -2.95
C HIS A 26 9.65 -11.72 -1.80
N GLY A 27 8.67 -12.37 -1.17
CA GLY A 27 8.88 -13.36 -0.11
C GLY A 27 9.58 -12.83 1.15
N ARG A 28 9.58 -11.51 1.38
CA ARG A 28 10.08 -10.87 2.62
C ARG A 28 8.96 -10.58 3.59
N HIS A 29 8.36 -11.65 4.13
CA HIS A 29 7.32 -11.55 5.15
C HIS A 29 7.76 -10.70 6.35
N ASP A 30 9.03 -10.79 6.76
CA ASP A 30 9.61 -10.02 7.85
C ASP A 30 9.53 -8.50 7.61
N LEU A 31 9.85 -8.06 6.39
CA LEU A 31 9.77 -6.65 6.00
C LEU A 31 8.34 -6.18 5.82
N LEU A 32 7.46 -7.03 5.28
CA LEU A 32 6.04 -6.73 5.16
C LEU A 32 5.41 -6.50 6.54
N ALA A 33 5.68 -7.40 7.50
CA ALA A 33 5.21 -7.27 8.87
C ALA A 33 5.77 -6.01 9.56
N ALA A 34 7.04 -5.66 9.30
CA ALA A 34 7.62 -4.42 9.79
C ALA A 34 6.93 -3.17 9.20
N MET A 35 6.55 -3.21 7.92
CA MET A 35 5.82 -2.13 7.28
C MET A 35 4.42 -1.96 7.89
N HIS A 36 3.69 -3.05 8.12
CA HIS A 36 2.36 -2.98 8.77
C HIS A 36 2.44 -2.39 10.18
N ARG A 37 3.42 -2.81 11.01
CA ARG A 37 3.63 -2.22 12.35
C ARG A 37 3.94 -0.73 12.30
N ARG A 38 4.69 -0.28 11.29
CA ARG A 38 4.98 1.15 11.12
C ARG A 38 3.72 1.92 10.76
N ILE A 39 2.91 1.40 9.85
CA ILE A 39 1.62 2.02 9.46
C ILE A 39 0.69 2.11 10.66
N GLU A 40 0.60 1.03 11.46
CA GLU A 40 -0.18 1.01 12.71
C GLU A 40 0.28 2.11 13.67
N SER A 41 1.59 2.21 13.94
CA SER A 41 2.14 3.27 14.81
C SER A 41 1.88 4.68 14.27
N GLU A 42 1.94 4.89 12.96
CA GLU A 42 1.61 6.18 12.33
C GLU A 42 0.12 6.53 12.47
N LEU A 43 -0.78 5.53 12.41
CA LEU A 43 -2.21 5.72 12.61
C LEU A 43 -2.56 5.98 14.08
N GLU A 44 -1.82 5.39 15.03
CA GLU A 44 -1.96 5.70 16.46
C GLU A 44 -1.49 7.13 16.76
N TYR A 45 -0.35 7.54 16.22
CA TYR A 45 0.23 8.85 16.44
C TYR A 45 -0.55 9.97 15.75
N ALA A 46 -1.00 9.73 14.51
CA ALA A 46 -1.75 10.68 13.70
C ALA A 46 -2.99 10.00 13.10
N PRO A 47 -4.07 9.85 13.90
CA PRO A 47 -5.29 9.18 13.47
C PRO A 47 -5.87 9.79 12.20
N SER A 48 -6.32 8.92 11.31
CA SER A 48 -7.10 9.29 10.13
C SER A 48 -8.45 8.59 10.23
N SER A 49 -9.53 9.34 10.00
CA SER A 49 -10.88 8.80 10.01
C SER A 49 -11.15 7.82 8.87
N ASP A 50 -10.34 7.84 7.81
CA ASP A 50 -10.50 6.96 6.66
C ASP A 50 -9.14 6.62 6.01
N TRP A 51 -8.80 5.33 5.93
CA TRP A 51 -7.51 4.89 5.38
C TRP A 51 -7.54 3.47 4.79
N ARG A 52 -6.64 3.15 3.85
CA ARG A 52 -6.44 1.78 3.32
C ARG A 52 -4.97 1.48 3.03
N ILE A 53 -4.60 0.20 3.14
CA ILE A 53 -3.36 -0.34 2.61
C ILE A 53 -3.65 -1.00 1.25
N ILE A 54 -2.89 -0.62 0.24
CA ILE A 54 -2.94 -1.18 -1.11
C ILE A 54 -1.61 -1.88 -1.37
N HIS A 55 -1.64 -3.18 -1.57
CA HIS A 55 -0.47 -3.94 -1.99
C HIS A 55 -0.44 -3.98 -3.52
N LEU A 56 0.70 -3.62 -4.12
CA LEU A 56 0.81 -3.40 -5.56
C LEU A 56 1.06 -4.70 -6.36
N GLY A 57 1.53 -5.76 -5.71
CA GLY A 57 1.79 -7.05 -6.36
C GLY A 57 3.07 -7.72 -5.85
N ASP A 58 3.56 -8.69 -6.63
CA ASP A 58 4.85 -9.38 -6.43
C ASP A 58 5.12 -9.81 -4.98
N TYR A 59 4.18 -10.59 -4.45
CA TYR A 59 4.25 -11.11 -3.07
C TYR A 59 5.31 -12.19 -2.90
N VAL A 60 5.52 -13.00 -3.94
CA VAL A 60 6.32 -14.23 -3.91
C VAL A 60 7.61 -14.07 -4.70
N ASP A 61 8.42 -15.12 -4.69
CA ASP A 61 9.72 -15.25 -5.35
C ASP A 61 10.84 -14.43 -4.68
N ARG A 62 12.10 -14.86 -4.90
CA ARG A 62 13.37 -14.26 -4.42
C ARG A 62 13.62 -14.28 -2.90
N GLY A 63 12.59 -14.06 -2.08
CA GLY A 63 12.71 -14.05 -0.62
C GLY A 63 12.62 -15.43 0.03
N PRO A 64 13.05 -15.53 1.30
CA PRO A 64 13.11 -16.80 2.03
C PRO A 64 11.74 -17.30 2.48
N ASP A 65 10.71 -16.46 2.51
CA ASP A 65 9.43 -16.76 3.15
C ASP A 65 8.23 -16.26 2.35
N SER A 66 7.95 -16.95 1.24
CA SER A 66 6.79 -16.65 0.38
C SER A 66 5.48 -17.22 0.92
N LYS A 67 5.50 -18.09 1.94
CA LYS A 67 4.30 -18.76 2.47
C LYS A 67 3.86 -18.20 3.84
N GLY A 68 4.73 -17.47 4.53
CA GLY A 68 4.50 -16.98 5.88
C GLY A 68 4.71 -18.07 6.93
#